data_AF-A0A165L6K2-F1
#
_entry.id   AF-A0A165L6K2-F1
#
_cell.length_a   1.000
_cell.length_b   1.000
_cell.length_c   1.000
_cell.angle_alpha   90.00
_cell.angle_beta   90.00
_cell.angle_gamma   90.00
#
_symmetry.space_group_name_H-M   'P 1'
#
loop_
_entity.id
_entity.type
_entity.pdbx_description
1 polymer ?
#
loop_
_entity_poly.entity_id
_entity_poly.type
_entity_poly.pdbx_seq_one_letter_code
_entity_poly.pdbx_strand_id
1 'polypeptide(L)'
;MKKYSWIIFAILAAMVVAGCGKEEKVQTEDDKQEMKQDEVQEEKESEPVEREDDEATSEESATAEQEEKSEDEEATSDGVEEATLDISGSWVAKGKDDGVKSKWFFNNGELAVNEKYEYVYKVEKYKDRHGYTVVKIIRDDNNMTALLLKGEGDSLEALTLEDDSFDQYFTDGTVPDGQVIEFQRDGAAWDSMDEAVDLWELVHKNKANEISKNIFWENYVRDLWEVVEEGTSGDTMLLHFSNISGAGGSFTKFVSHGDRVEITEYNGNASYPQNPSVRYTVERADGKVVEMENLTQ
;
A
#
# COMPACT_ATOMS: atom_id res chain seq x y z
N MET A 1 11.30 20.01 -32.40
CA MET A 1 10.12 19.21 -32.81
C MET A 1 9.49 18.69 -31.54
N LYS A 2 8.16 18.70 -31.39
CA LYS A 2 7.51 18.20 -30.17
C LYS A 2 7.56 16.67 -30.15
N LYS A 3 8.30 16.08 -29.21
CA LYS A 3 7.99 14.74 -28.69
C LYS A 3 6.81 14.93 -27.72
N TYR A 4 5.81 14.06 -27.78
CA TYR A 4 4.74 14.01 -26.77
C TYR A 4 5.19 13.05 -25.65
N SER A 5 4.76 13.25 -24.39
CA SER A 5 5.02 12.22 -23.35
C SER A 5 4.36 10.91 -23.77
N TRP A 6 5.05 9.80 -23.50
CA TRP A 6 4.59 8.46 -23.84
C TRP A 6 3.97 7.72 -22.65
N ILE A 7 4.05 8.23 -21.41
CA ILE A 7 3.65 7.45 -20.23
C ILE A 7 2.14 7.21 -20.14
N ILE A 8 1.29 8.13 -20.62
CA ILE A 8 -0.15 7.86 -20.78
C ILE A 8 -0.39 6.67 -21.72
N PHE A 9 0.45 6.47 -22.74
CA PHE A 9 0.40 5.28 -23.59
C PHE A 9 1.09 4.07 -22.96
N ALA A 10 2.21 4.23 -22.25
CA ALA A 10 2.96 3.12 -21.66
C ALA A 10 2.18 2.41 -20.53
N ILE A 11 1.44 3.17 -19.71
CA ILE A 11 0.56 2.62 -18.67
C ILE A 11 -0.71 1.97 -19.30
N LEU A 12 -1.10 2.37 -20.52
CA LEU A 12 -2.25 1.80 -21.26
C LEU A 12 -1.90 0.70 -22.28
N ALA A 13 -0.62 0.39 -22.52
CA ALA A 13 -0.19 -0.49 -23.62
C ALA A 13 -0.31 -2.00 -23.34
N ALA A 14 -0.69 -2.40 -22.12
CA ALA A 14 -0.82 -3.81 -21.73
C ALA A 14 -2.25 -4.35 -21.98
N MET A 15 -2.45 -5.02 -23.12
CA MET A 15 -3.50 -6.04 -23.48
C MET A 15 -4.26 -5.78 -24.80
N VAL A 16 -3.63 -6.01 -25.96
CA VAL A 16 -4.37 -6.34 -27.22
C VAL A 16 -3.66 -7.39 -28.11
N VAL A 17 -3.22 -8.54 -27.55
CA VAL A 17 -2.95 -9.76 -28.34
C VAL A 17 -3.24 -11.04 -27.53
N ALA A 18 -4.37 -11.71 -27.80
CA ALA A 18 -4.61 -13.16 -27.68
C ALA A 18 -6.13 -13.48 -27.69
N GLY A 19 -6.79 -13.39 -28.85
CA GLY A 19 -8.26 -13.38 -28.94
C GLY A 19 -8.88 -14.21 -30.06
N CYS A 20 -8.21 -15.25 -30.55
CA CYS A 20 -8.77 -16.27 -31.46
C CYS A 20 -7.72 -17.40 -31.68
N GLY A 21 -7.99 -18.68 -31.47
CA GLY A 21 -9.19 -19.32 -30.90
C GLY A 21 -9.28 -20.78 -31.33
N LYS A 22 -9.53 -21.72 -30.40
CA LYS A 22 -9.89 -23.11 -30.71
C LYS A 22 -10.51 -23.82 -29.51
N GLU A 23 -11.62 -24.52 -29.75
CA GLU A 23 -12.16 -25.52 -28.83
C GLU A 23 -11.42 -26.85 -29.03
N GLU A 24 -11.18 -27.60 -27.95
CA GLU A 24 -11.23 -29.07 -27.99
C GLU A 24 -11.62 -29.62 -26.60
N LYS A 25 -12.22 -30.82 -26.53
CA LYS A 25 -12.73 -31.45 -25.30
C LYS A 25 -11.92 -32.69 -24.93
N VAL A 26 -11.97 -33.08 -23.64
CA VAL A 26 -11.91 -34.44 -23.02
C VAL A 26 -11.34 -34.26 -21.59
N GLN A 27 -12.04 -34.59 -20.48
CA GLN A 27 -12.31 -35.92 -19.87
C GLN A 27 -11.00 -36.68 -19.47
N THR A 28 -10.83 -37.31 -18.29
CA THR A 28 -11.77 -37.74 -17.22
C THR A 28 -11.07 -37.67 -15.82
N GLU A 29 -11.69 -38.22 -14.77
CA GLU A 29 -11.33 -38.22 -13.33
C GLU A 29 -10.22 -39.24 -12.91
N ASP A 30 -10.09 -39.43 -11.58
CA ASP A 30 -9.29 -40.40 -10.77
C ASP A 30 -7.88 -39.95 -10.27
N ASP A 31 -7.40 -40.24 -9.03
CA ASP A 31 -8.02 -40.65 -7.74
C ASP A 31 -6.98 -40.57 -6.57
N LYS A 32 -7.44 -40.52 -5.30
CA LYS A 32 -6.79 -40.85 -3.98
C LYS A 32 -5.42 -40.28 -3.50
N GLN A 33 -5.53 -39.46 -2.44
CA GLN A 33 -5.05 -39.66 -1.04
C GLN A 33 -3.78 -40.49 -0.66
N GLU A 34 -2.98 -39.86 0.23
CA GLU A 34 -2.39 -40.37 1.51
C GLU A 34 -1.48 -41.61 1.59
N MET A 35 -0.28 -41.45 2.21
CA MET A 35 -0.04 -41.79 3.64
C MET A 35 1.33 -41.31 4.18
N LYS A 36 1.65 -41.60 5.47
CA LYS A 36 2.83 -41.14 6.23
C LYS A 36 3.73 -42.31 6.73
N GLN A 37 4.97 -41.96 7.11
CA GLN A 37 5.84 -42.66 8.10
C GLN A 37 6.36 -44.06 7.68
N ASP A 38 7.47 -44.61 8.21
CA ASP A 38 8.41 -44.17 9.27
C ASP A 38 9.85 -44.74 9.02
N GLU A 39 10.72 -44.69 10.04
CA GLU A 39 12.07 -45.30 10.18
C GLU A 39 13.31 -44.50 9.66
N VAL A 40 14.54 -44.67 10.21
CA VAL A 40 15.08 -44.55 11.61
C VAL A 40 16.58 -44.90 11.61
N GLN A 41 17.40 -44.17 12.40
CA GLN A 41 18.81 -44.47 12.77
C GLN A 41 19.87 -44.49 11.61
N GLU A 42 21.19 -44.39 11.86
CA GLU A 42 21.98 -44.49 13.11
C GLU A 42 23.24 -43.57 13.07
N GLU A 43 23.58 -42.93 14.21
CA GLU A 43 24.92 -42.65 14.81
C GLU A 43 26.15 -42.14 13.97
N LYS A 44 27.18 -41.44 14.52
CA LYS A 44 27.54 -41.05 15.91
C LYS A 44 28.51 -39.83 15.95
N GLU A 45 28.66 -39.24 17.15
CA GLU A 45 29.86 -38.68 17.85
C GLU A 45 31.16 -38.26 17.10
N SER A 46 31.96 -37.28 17.54
CA SER A 46 32.05 -36.57 18.85
C SER A 46 32.60 -35.11 18.76
N GLU A 47 32.71 -34.44 19.92
CA GLU A 47 32.86 -32.98 20.15
C GLU A 47 34.32 -32.52 20.57
N PRO A 48 34.59 -31.27 21.05
CA PRO A 48 35.88 -30.56 20.84
C PRO A 48 36.76 -30.33 22.10
N VAL A 49 37.92 -29.68 21.89
CA VAL A 49 38.80 -28.96 22.86
C VAL A 49 39.52 -27.84 22.06
N GLU A 50 39.41 -26.54 22.34
CA GLU A 50 40.26 -25.67 23.23
C GLU A 50 41.81 -25.76 22.96
N ARG A 51 42.69 -24.76 23.15
CA ARG A 51 42.66 -23.31 23.52
C ARG A 51 44.10 -22.73 23.32
N GLU A 52 44.24 -21.41 23.11
CA GLU A 52 45.34 -20.50 23.61
C GLU A 52 46.83 -20.86 23.25
N ASP A 53 47.84 -19.97 23.21
CA ASP A 53 47.94 -18.50 23.28
C ASP A 53 49.31 -17.97 22.73
N ASP A 54 49.48 -16.63 22.77
CA ASP A 54 50.72 -15.82 22.90
C ASP A 54 51.74 -15.53 21.75
N GLU A 55 51.94 -14.21 21.53
CA GLU A 55 53.16 -13.37 21.30
C GLU A 55 54.33 -13.82 20.35
N ALA A 56 55.21 -12.95 19.80
CA ALA A 56 55.62 -11.57 20.17
C ALA A 56 56.27 -10.78 18.98
N THR A 57 56.34 -9.44 19.11
CA THR A 57 57.40 -8.47 18.64
C THR A 57 58.16 -8.68 17.30
N SER A 58 58.49 -7.69 16.47
CA SER A 58 58.53 -6.20 16.53
C SER A 58 58.39 -5.62 15.08
N GLU A 59 58.84 -4.44 14.59
CA GLU A 59 59.72 -3.33 15.03
C GLU A 59 59.44 -2.02 14.24
N GLU A 60 60.32 -1.01 14.29
CA GLU A 60 60.09 0.37 13.81
C GLU A 60 60.47 0.68 12.33
N SER A 61 59.76 1.64 11.73
CA SER A 61 60.43 2.84 11.17
C SER A 61 59.44 3.99 10.95
N ALA A 62 59.88 5.24 11.13
CA ALA A 62 59.02 6.42 11.16
C ALA A 62 59.50 7.55 10.24
N THR A 63 58.55 8.31 9.69
CA THR A 63 58.78 9.63 9.10
C THR A 63 57.59 10.55 9.38
N ALA A 64 57.86 11.78 9.83
CA ALA A 64 56.90 12.88 9.88
C ALA A 64 56.89 13.63 8.51
N GLU A 65 56.14 14.71 8.25
CA GLU A 65 55.40 15.66 9.10
C GLU A 65 54.34 16.41 8.25
N GLN A 66 53.64 17.37 8.87
CA GLN A 66 52.71 18.38 8.30
C GLN A 66 51.23 18.00 8.17
N GLU A 67 50.48 18.31 9.23
CA GLU A 67 49.07 18.71 9.13
C GLU A 67 49.00 20.16 8.59
N GLU A 68 48.42 20.39 7.41
CA GLU A 68 47.87 21.72 7.09
C GLU A 68 46.41 21.76 7.50
N LYS A 69 46.13 22.60 8.50
CA LYS A 69 44.79 22.84 9.06
C LYS A 69 43.92 23.57 8.03
N SER A 70 43.22 22.84 7.17
CA SER A 70 41.99 23.34 6.54
C SER A 70 40.94 23.53 7.62
N GLU A 71 40.33 24.71 7.69
CA GLU A 71 39.26 24.98 8.64
C GLU A 71 37.96 24.39 8.10
N ASP A 72 37.43 23.36 8.76
CA ASP A 72 36.06 22.90 8.53
C ASP A 72 35.08 24.00 8.93
N GLU A 73 34.66 24.80 7.96
CA GLU A 73 33.44 25.58 8.08
C GLU A 73 32.27 24.59 8.14
N GLU A 74 31.81 24.27 9.36
CA GLU A 74 30.50 23.65 9.57
C GLU A 74 29.42 24.57 9.00
N ALA A 75 29.08 24.36 7.73
CA ALA A 75 28.02 25.06 7.04
C ALA A 75 26.67 24.63 7.62
N THR A 76 26.29 25.24 8.75
CA THR A 76 25.00 25.06 9.41
C THR A 76 23.87 25.25 8.40
N SER A 77 23.13 24.18 8.13
CA SER A 77 22.17 24.09 7.01
C SER A 77 20.83 24.78 7.29
N ASP A 78 20.88 26.07 7.65
CA ASP A 78 19.72 26.95 7.76
C ASP A 78 19.08 27.14 6.37
N GLY A 79 18.07 26.32 6.04
CA GLY A 79 17.30 26.44 4.80
C GLY A 79 16.72 25.16 4.20
N VAL A 80 16.98 23.98 4.79
CA VAL A 80 16.43 22.71 4.28
C VAL A 80 15.10 22.38 4.96
N GLU A 81 13.99 22.56 4.25
CA GLU A 81 12.66 22.15 4.73
C GLU A 81 12.47 20.63 4.67
N GLU A 82 11.89 20.04 5.72
CA GLU A 82 11.48 18.64 5.70
C GLU A 82 10.22 18.41 4.84
N ALA A 83 10.13 17.25 4.23
CA ALA A 83 8.96 16.83 3.44
C ALA A 83 7.83 16.34 4.35
N THR A 84 7.12 17.27 5.01
CA THR A 84 6.00 16.97 5.91
C THR A 84 4.68 16.68 5.20
N LEU A 85 4.71 16.34 3.91
CA LEU A 85 3.51 16.08 3.12
C LEU A 85 3.10 14.62 3.25
N ASP A 86 1.95 14.37 3.87
CA ASP A 86 1.33 13.05 3.86
C ASP A 86 0.64 12.81 2.51
N ILE A 87 1.11 11.78 1.80
CA ILE A 87 0.57 11.34 0.51
C ILE A 87 -0.21 10.02 0.62
N SER A 88 -0.29 9.42 1.82
CA SER A 88 -0.94 8.14 2.04
C SER A 88 -2.43 8.18 1.75
N GLY A 89 -3.00 7.02 1.43
CA GLY A 89 -4.40 6.88 1.04
C GLY A 89 -4.62 6.96 -0.48
N SER A 90 -5.89 7.13 -0.89
CA SER A 90 -6.29 7.12 -2.30
C SER A 90 -6.49 8.50 -2.89
N TRP A 91 -6.16 8.64 -4.17
CA TRP A 91 -6.22 9.89 -4.92
C TRP A 91 -6.78 9.68 -6.33
N VAL A 92 -7.60 10.62 -6.79
CA VAL A 92 -7.95 10.77 -8.19
C VAL A 92 -6.95 11.74 -8.83
N ALA A 93 -6.05 11.20 -9.65
CA ALA A 93 -5.09 11.96 -10.43
C ALA A 93 -5.70 12.33 -11.80
N LYS A 94 -5.56 13.59 -12.22
CA LYS A 94 -6.09 14.11 -13.47
C LYS A 94 -5.05 14.96 -14.22
N GLY A 95 -4.76 14.62 -15.46
CA GLY A 95 -3.97 15.47 -16.36
C GLY A 95 -4.62 16.84 -16.58
N LYS A 96 -3.86 17.92 -16.41
CA LYS A 96 -4.38 19.30 -16.50
C LYS A 96 -4.68 19.72 -17.94
N ASP A 97 -3.83 19.29 -18.88
CA ASP A 97 -3.92 19.64 -20.31
C ASP A 97 -4.91 18.77 -21.13
N ASP A 98 -5.12 17.51 -20.75
CA ASP A 98 -5.92 16.53 -21.50
C ASP A 98 -7.18 16.04 -20.78
N GLY A 99 -7.26 16.23 -19.46
CA GLY A 99 -8.35 15.73 -18.61
C GLY A 99 -8.34 14.22 -18.36
N VAL A 100 -7.29 13.49 -18.76
CA VAL A 100 -7.16 12.03 -18.53
C VAL A 100 -7.09 11.76 -17.03
N LYS A 101 -7.82 10.74 -16.55
CA LYS A 101 -7.90 10.38 -15.13
C LYS A 101 -7.27 9.02 -14.83
N SER A 102 -6.79 8.86 -13.61
CA SER A 102 -6.37 7.58 -13.01
C SER A 102 -6.62 7.58 -11.50
N LYS A 103 -6.85 6.39 -10.92
CA LYS A 103 -6.85 6.18 -9.46
C LYS A 103 -5.42 5.83 -9.02
N TRP A 104 -4.95 6.42 -7.92
CA TRP A 104 -3.65 6.15 -7.30
C TRP A 104 -3.87 5.83 -5.82
N PHE A 105 -3.20 4.83 -5.27
CA PHE A 105 -3.28 4.47 -3.85
C PHE A 105 -1.87 4.27 -3.30
N PHE A 106 -1.49 5.08 -2.31
CA PHE A 106 -0.18 5.05 -1.65
C PHE A 106 -0.33 4.44 -0.25
N ASN A 107 0.23 3.25 -0.04
CA ASN A 107 0.11 2.51 1.22
C ASN A 107 1.48 1.95 1.64
N ASN A 108 2.04 2.42 2.76
CA ASN A 108 3.23 1.84 3.41
C ASN A 108 4.48 1.62 2.51
N GLY A 109 4.61 2.37 1.40
CA GLY A 109 5.69 2.20 0.42
C GLY A 109 5.28 1.43 -0.84
N GLU A 110 4.07 0.88 -0.91
CA GLU A 110 3.48 0.26 -2.11
C GLU A 110 2.54 1.25 -2.81
N LEU A 111 2.59 1.28 -4.15
CA LEU A 111 1.76 2.15 -4.97
C LEU A 111 0.94 1.31 -5.96
N ALA A 112 -0.39 1.37 -5.83
CA ALA A 112 -1.29 0.89 -6.87
C ALA A 112 -1.72 2.04 -7.80
N VAL A 113 -1.64 1.82 -9.12
CA VAL A 113 -2.18 2.73 -10.14
C VAL A 113 -3.26 2.01 -10.94
N ASN A 114 -4.48 2.54 -10.93
CA ASN A 114 -5.67 1.90 -11.48
C ASN A 114 -5.81 0.43 -11.02
N GLU A 115 -5.78 0.23 -9.69
CA GLU A 115 -6.00 -1.07 -9.02
C GLU A 115 -4.89 -2.12 -9.28
N LYS A 116 -3.75 -1.71 -9.85
CA LYS A 116 -2.56 -2.54 -10.11
C LYS A 116 -1.39 -2.17 -9.20
N TYR A 117 -1.04 -3.07 -8.28
CA TYR A 117 0.16 -2.99 -7.43
C TYR A 117 1.40 -3.43 -8.22
N GLU A 118 1.87 -2.56 -9.14
CA GLU A 118 3.04 -2.78 -10.01
C GLU A 118 4.24 -1.88 -9.62
N TYR A 119 4.16 -1.18 -8.48
CA TYR A 119 5.07 -0.10 -8.11
C TYR A 119 5.35 -0.05 -6.60
N VAL A 120 6.60 0.23 -6.26
CA VAL A 120 7.05 0.66 -4.91
C VAL A 120 7.33 2.16 -4.95
N TYR A 121 7.08 2.90 -3.87
CA TYR A 121 7.39 4.32 -3.76
C TYR A 121 8.22 4.67 -2.52
N LYS A 122 8.97 5.75 -2.60
CA LYS A 122 9.71 6.33 -1.47
C LYS A 122 9.65 7.86 -1.53
N VAL A 123 9.19 8.47 -0.44
CA VAL A 123 9.29 9.93 -0.22
C VAL A 123 10.70 10.27 0.26
N GLU A 124 11.34 11.29 -0.31
CA GLU A 124 12.61 11.80 0.22
C GLU A 124 12.39 12.71 1.44
N LYS A 125 13.29 12.65 2.43
CA LYS A 125 13.13 13.31 3.74
C LYS A 125 12.99 14.83 3.68
N TYR A 126 13.58 15.45 2.66
CA TYR A 126 13.66 16.90 2.51
C TYR A 126 13.04 17.34 1.19
N LYS A 127 12.47 18.56 1.18
CA LYS A 127 12.03 19.19 -0.05
C LYS A 127 13.23 19.55 -0.93
N ASP A 128 13.00 19.63 -2.23
CA ASP A 128 14.01 20.09 -3.18
C ASP A 128 14.23 21.61 -3.12
N ARG A 129 15.24 22.12 -3.85
CA ARG A 129 15.57 23.55 -3.89
C ARG A 129 14.47 24.46 -4.49
N HIS A 130 13.41 23.90 -5.04
CA HIS A 130 12.25 24.62 -5.56
C HIS A 130 10.99 24.41 -4.68
N GLY A 131 11.11 23.71 -3.54
CA GLY A 131 10.03 23.44 -2.58
C GLY A 131 9.09 22.29 -2.96
N TYR A 132 9.52 21.33 -3.79
CA TYR A 132 8.76 20.10 -4.06
C TYR A 132 9.09 19.01 -3.04
N THR A 133 8.06 18.28 -2.60
CA THR A 133 8.24 16.94 -2.03
C THR A 133 8.55 15.97 -3.16
N VAL A 134 9.69 15.28 -3.09
CA VAL A 134 10.12 14.33 -4.12
C VAL A 134 9.69 12.92 -3.74
N VAL A 135 8.89 12.28 -4.59
CA VAL A 135 8.48 10.88 -4.43
C VAL A 135 9.07 10.06 -5.56
N LYS A 136 10.02 9.18 -5.26
CA LYS A 136 10.55 8.21 -6.23
C LYS A 136 9.59 7.03 -6.34
N ILE A 137 9.40 6.54 -7.56
CA ILE A 137 8.57 5.38 -7.89
C ILE A 137 9.47 4.38 -8.61
N ILE A 138 9.41 3.12 -8.19
CA ILE A 138 10.30 2.04 -8.60
C ILE A 138 9.44 0.88 -9.11
N ARG A 139 9.81 0.32 -10.26
CA ARG A 139 9.18 -0.84 -10.91
C ARG A 139 10.02 -2.10 -10.70
N ASP A 140 9.42 -3.28 -10.92
CA ASP A 140 10.09 -4.58 -10.84
C ASP A 140 11.33 -4.71 -11.75
N ASP A 141 11.34 -4.01 -12.90
CA ASP A 141 12.48 -3.95 -13.82
C ASP A 141 13.60 -2.98 -13.34
N ASN A 142 13.46 -2.42 -12.14
CA ASN A 142 14.27 -1.36 -11.55
C ASN A 142 14.26 -0.03 -12.35
N ASN A 143 13.33 0.15 -13.28
CA ASN A 143 13.08 1.44 -13.89
C ASN A 143 12.48 2.40 -12.85
N MET A 144 12.99 3.62 -12.80
CA MET A 144 12.62 4.63 -11.82
C MET A 144 11.98 5.84 -12.49
N THR A 145 10.85 6.28 -11.94
CA THR A 145 10.26 7.59 -12.21
C THR A 145 10.16 8.36 -10.90
N ALA A 146 9.75 9.63 -10.96
CA ALA A 146 9.43 10.37 -9.74
C ALA A 146 8.25 11.33 -9.95
N LEU A 147 7.62 11.71 -8.84
CA LEU A 147 6.68 12.83 -8.76
C LEU A 147 7.34 13.98 -7.99
N LEU A 148 7.22 15.19 -8.54
CA LEU A 148 7.50 16.43 -7.83
C LEU A 148 6.18 17.02 -7.34
N LEU A 149 5.89 16.86 -6.05
CA LEU A 149 4.60 17.21 -5.45
C LEU A 149 4.64 18.57 -4.73
N LYS A 150 3.56 19.35 -4.88
CA LYS A 150 3.24 20.56 -4.10
C LYS A 150 1.77 20.61 -3.76
N GLY A 151 1.43 21.27 -2.66
CA GLY A 151 0.07 21.38 -2.13
C GLY A 151 0.01 20.92 -0.68
N GLU A 152 -1.18 20.99 -0.09
CA GLU A 152 -1.45 20.66 1.31
C GLU A 152 -2.87 20.07 1.43
N GLY A 153 -3.07 19.15 2.36
CA GLY A 153 -4.37 18.49 2.56
C GLY A 153 -4.81 17.69 1.33
N ASP A 154 -6.08 17.82 0.96
CA ASP A 154 -6.73 16.95 -0.03
C ASP A 154 -6.42 17.29 -1.50
N SER A 155 -5.57 18.27 -1.80
CA SER A 155 -5.35 18.76 -3.17
C SER A 155 -3.88 19.07 -3.44
N LEU A 156 -3.29 18.37 -4.41
CA LEU A 156 -1.88 18.45 -4.79
C LEU A 156 -1.71 18.67 -6.30
N GLU A 157 -0.66 19.39 -6.68
CA GLU A 157 -0.15 19.41 -8.05
C GLU A 157 1.14 18.59 -8.15
N ALA A 158 1.25 17.80 -9.20
CA ALA A 158 2.40 16.96 -9.50
C ALA A 158 2.98 17.25 -10.88
N LEU A 159 4.31 17.14 -11.02
CA LEU A 159 4.99 16.91 -12.29
C LEU A 159 5.59 15.50 -12.28
N THR A 160 5.47 14.75 -13.38
CA THR A 160 6.17 13.47 -13.54
C THR A 160 7.59 13.69 -14.05
N LEU A 161 8.52 12.85 -13.56
CA LEU A 161 9.90 12.74 -14.01
C LEU A 161 10.11 11.34 -14.60
N GLU A 162 10.41 11.30 -15.89
CA GLU A 162 10.37 10.13 -16.77
C GLU A 162 11.59 10.15 -17.71
N ASP A 163 12.24 9.00 -17.91
CA ASP A 163 13.39 8.83 -18.82
C ASP A 163 14.43 9.97 -18.71
N ASP A 164 14.77 10.63 -19.84
CA ASP A 164 15.68 11.79 -19.96
C ASP A 164 15.45 12.87 -18.86
N SER A 165 14.20 13.06 -18.41
CA SER A 165 13.84 14.11 -17.43
C SER A 165 14.04 13.71 -15.97
N PHE A 166 14.01 12.40 -15.66
CA PHE A 166 14.44 11.89 -14.36
C PHE A 166 15.95 12.06 -14.19
N ASP A 167 16.72 11.60 -15.17
CA ASP A 167 18.18 11.71 -15.17
C ASP A 167 18.64 13.17 -15.12
N GLN A 168 18.03 14.07 -15.88
CA GLN A 168 18.39 15.49 -15.85
C GLN A 168 18.07 16.11 -14.48
N TYR A 169 16.88 15.89 -13.92
CA TYR A 169 16.51 16.45 -12.62
C TYR A 169 17.46 15.99 -11.51
N PHE A 170 17.83 14.70 -11.45
CA PHE A 170 18.78 14.22 -10.44
C PHE A 170 20.26 14.58 -10.74
N THR A 171 20.58 15.07 -11.95
CA THR A 171 21.92 15.55 -12.32
C THR A 171 22.13 17.04 -12.02
N ASP A 172 21.20 17.92 -12.40
CA ASP A 172 21.36 19.38 -12.31
C ASP A 172 20.20 20.11 -11.61
N GLY A 173 19.13 19.39 -11.26
CA GLY A 173 17.90 19.93 -10.66
C GLY A 173 16.99 20.68 -11.63
N THR A 174 17.09 20.44 -12.95
CA THR A 174 16.15 21.01 -13.92
C THR A 174 14.78 20.37 -13.73
N VAL A 175 13.82 21.17 -13.30
CA VAL A 175 12.39 20.80 -13.32
C VAL A 175 11.91 20.90 -14.78
N PRO A 176 11.31 19.84 -15.36
CA PRO A 176 10.90 19.86 -16.75
C PRO A 176 9.62 20.68 -16.98
N ASP A 177 9.49 21.27 -18.17
CA ASP A 177 8.23 21.80 -18.72
C ASP A 177 7.29 20.63 -19.09
N GLY A 178 6.81 19.92 -18.07
CA GLY A 178 5.93 18.76 -18.18
C GLY A 178 4.45 19.07 -18.11
N GLN A 179 3.63 18.04 -18.30
CA GLN A 179 2.20 18.07 -18.02
C GLN A 179 1.98 18.10 -16.50
N VAL A 180 1.21 19.07 -16.00
CA VAL A 180 0.79 19.10 -14.60
C VAL A 180 -0.32 18.05 -14.39
N ILE A 181 -0.23 17.29 -13.30
CA ILE A 181 -1.28 16.39 -12.84
C ILE A 181 -1.90 16.97 -11.56
N GLU A 182 -3.21 17.17 -11.59
CA GLU A 182 -4.02 17.58 -10.44
C GLU A 182 -4.43 16.31 -9.68
N PHE A 183 -3.92 16.15 -8.46
CA PHE A 183 -4.29 15.07 -7.53
C PHE A 183 -5.30 15.60 -6.52
N GLN A 184 -6.43 14.90 -6.36
CA GLN A 184 -7.42 15.18 -5.33
C GLN A 184 -7.64 13.91 -4.48
N ARG A 185 -7.62 13.99 -3.14
CA ARG A 185 -7.89 12.83 -2.27
C ARG A 185 -9.27 12.26 -2.61
N ASP A 186 -9.33 10.95 -2.81
CA ASP A 186 -10.59 10.26 -3.10
C ASP A 186 -11.36 10.07 -1.78
N GLY A 187 -12.20 11.04 -1.43
CA GLY A 187 -13.01 10.99 -0.21
C GLY A 187 -14.03 9.83 -0.16
N ALA A 188 -14.20 9.08 -1.26
CA ALA A 188 -14.96 7.84 -1.29
C ALA A 188 -14.09 6.58 -1.05
N ALA A 189 -12.77 6.72 -0.87
CA ALA A 189 -11.88 5.61 -0.57
C ALA A 189 -11.71 5.35 0.93
N TRP A 190 -10.92 4.31 1.25
CA TRP A 190 -10.42 4.01 2.59
C TRP A 190 -8.94 4.36 2.70
N ASP A 191 -8.56 5.01 3.80
CA ASP A 191 -7.16 5.34 4.08
C ASP A 191 -6.44 4.25 4.90
N SER A 192 -7.18 3.39 5.63
CA SER A 192 -6.62 2.24 6.36
C SER A 192 -7.68 1.20 6.77
N MET A 193 -7.23 0.02 7.24
CA MET A 193 -8.10 -0.93 7.96
C MET A 193 -8.71 -0.29 9.21
N ASP A 194 -7.90 0.42 10.01
CA ASP A 194 -8.34 1.03 11.26
C ASP A 194 -9.48 2.04 11.05
N GLU A 195 -9.53 2.74 9.91
CA GLU A 195 -10.63 3.64 9.57
C GLU A 195 -11.96 2.87 9.37
N ALA A 196 -11.91 1.73 8.67
CA ALA A 196 -13.08 0.88 8.46
C ALA A 196 -13.54 0.20 9.77
N VAL A 197 -12.59 -0.23 10.60
CA VAL A 197 -12.88 -0.79 11.93
C VAL A 197 -13.41 0.29 12.88
N ASP A 198 -12.93 1.53 12.83
CA ASP A 198 -13.46 2.66 13.59
C ASP A 198 -14.90 3.00 13.20
N LEU A 199 -15.22 3.02 11.90
CA LEU A 199 -16.61 3.19 11.46
C LEU A 199 -17.49 2.01 11.93
N TRP A 200 -17.00 0.78 11.81
CA TRP A 200 -17.71 -0.41 12.27
C TRP A 200 -17.99 -0.34 13.78
N GLU A 201 -16.99 0.03 14.58
CA GLU A 201 -17.13 0.24 16.01
C GLU A 201 -18.11 1.37 16.32
N LEU A 202 -18.04 2.49 15.59
CA LEU A 202 -18.93 3.64 15.77
C LEU A 202 -20.40 3.25 15.51
N VAL A 203 -20.68 2.56 14.40
CA VAL A 203 -22.00 2.03 14.03
C VAL A 203 -22.56 1.10 15.12
N HIS A 204 -21.72 0.22 15.66
CA HIS A 204 -22.12 -0.77 16.66
C HIS A 204 -22.13 -0.26 18.11
N LYS A 205 -21.42 0.85 18.41
CA LYS A 205 -21.45 1.53 19.73
C LYS A 205 -22.55 2.59 19.81
N ASN A 206 -23.01 3.12 18.68
CA ASN A 206 -24.07 4.12 18.60
C ASN A 206 -25.43 3.52 19.01
N LYS A 207 -25.85 3.79 20.25
CA LYS A 207 -27.07 3.25 20.89
C LYS A 207 -28.39 3.70 20.26
N ALA A 208 -28.37 4.58 19.26
CA ALA A 208 -29.54 4.92 18.45
C ALA A 208 -29.80 3.89 17.34
N ASN A 209 -28.77 3.13 16.92
CA ASN A 209 -28.90 2.08 15.91
C ASN A 209 -29.41 0.79 16.55
N GLU A 210 -30.41 0.14 15.96
CA GLU A 210 -30.94 -1.15 16.47
C GLU A 210 -29.86 -2.26 16.52
N ILE A 211 -28.89 -2.20 15.61
CA ILE A 211 -27.73 -3.10 15.52
C ILE A 211 -26.88 -3.14 16.81
N SER A 212 -26.81 -2.03 17.56
CA SER A 212 -25.94 -1.88 18.73
C SER A 212 -26.31 -2.82 19.90
N LYS A 213 -27.49 -3.44 19.81
CA LYS A 213 -28.06 -4.31 20.85
C LYS A 213 -27.57 -5.76 20.74
N ASN A 214 -26.93 -6.11 19.63
CA ASN A 214 -26.58 -7.49 19.28
C ASN A 214 -25.09 -7.84 19.51
N ILE A 215 -24.27 -6.86 19.92
CA ILE A 215 -22.81 -7.03 20.07
C ILE A 215 -22.44 -7.30 21.52
N PHE A 216 -21.74 -8.41 21.74
CA PHE A 216 -21.12 -8.76 23.03
C PHE A 216 -19.70 -8.18 23.11
N TRP A 217 -19.60 -6.89 23.45
CA TRP A 217 -18.33 -6.16 23.51
C TRP A 217 -17.24 -6.80 24.41
N GLU A 218 -17.64 -7.61 25.40
CA GLU A 218 -16.72 -8.38 26.25
C GLU A 218 -15.93 -9.47 25.49
N ASN A 219 -16.41 -9.88 24.30
CA ASN A 219 -15.77 -10.84 23.41
C ASN A 219 -15.15 -10.19 22.16
N TYR A 220 -15.18 -8.85 22.05
CA TYR A 220 -14.60 -8.13 20.91
C TYR A 220 -13.13 -7.79 21.19
N VAL A 221 -12.24 -8.22 20.30
CA VAL A 221 -10.80 -7.91 20.34
C VAL A 221 -10.45 -7.34 18.97
N ARG A 222 -10.04 -6.06 18.92
CA ARG A 222 -9.78 -5.34 17.66
C ARG A 222 -8.67 -6.01 16.83
N ASP A 223 -7.66 -6.55 17.50
CA ASP A 223 -6.50 -7.22 16.93
C ASP A 223 -6.83 -8.54 16.18
N LEU A 224 -8.11 -8.91 16.06
CA LEU A 224 -8.60 -10.06 15.28
C LEU A 224 -9.22 -9.67 13.92
N TRP A 225 -9.15 -8.38 13.54
CA TRP A 225 -9.44 -7.93 12.18
C TRP A 225 -8.21 -8.09 11.27
N GLU A 226 -8.42 -8.67 10.09
CA GLU A 226 -7.40 -8.85 9.05
C GLU A 226 -7.92 -8.31 7.71
N VAL A 227 -7.06 -7.66 6.92
CA VAL A 227 -7.42 -7.20 5.56
C VAL A 227 -7.44 -8.38 4.60
N VAL A 228 -8.49 -8.45 3.77
CA VAL A 228 -8.55 -9.38 2.64
C VAL A 228 -8.16 -8.62 1.38
N GLU A 229 -6.90 -8.74 0.99
CA GLU A 229 -6.27 -8.01 -0.13
C GLU A 229 -7.07 -8.16 -1.44
N GLU A 230 -7.42 -9.40 -1.83
CA GLU A 230 -8.19 -9.69 -3.05
C GLU A 230 -9.59 -9.02 -3.10
N GLY A 231 -10.11 -8.56 -1.96
CA GLY A 231 -11.40 -7.87 -1.86
C GLY A 231 -11.30 -6.39 -1.50
N THR A 232 -10.08 -5.81 -1.48
CA THR A 232 -9.82 -4.46 -0.97
C THR A 232 -9.18 -3.59 -2.05
N SER A 233 -9.92 -2.58 -2.53
CA SER A 233 -9.42 -1.58 -3.48
C SER A 233 -10.22 -0.27 -3.43
N GLY A 234 -9.53 0.85 -3.21
CA GLY A 234 -10.10 2.20 -3.27
C GLY A 234 -11.30 2.40 -2.35
N ASP A 235 -12.51 2.43 -2.92
CA ASP A 235 -13.79 2.61 -2.23
C ASP A 235 -14.26 1.37 -1.45
N THR A 236 -13.66 0.21 -1.73
CA THR A 236 -14.06 -1.07 -1.14
C THR A 236 -12.97 -1.58 -0.19
N MET A 237 -13.34 -1.85 1.05
CA MET A 237 -12.52 -2.52 2.05
C MET A 237 -13.21 -3.83 2.44
N LEU A 238 -12.50 -4.95 2.37
CA LEU A 238 -12.98 -6.24 2.84
C LEU A 238 -12.12 -6.70 4.01
N LEU A 239 -12.73 -6.85 5.18
CA LEU A 239 -12.06 -7.36 6.37
C LEU A 239 -12.60 -8.75 6.74
N HIS A 240 -11.72 -9.60 7.24
CA HIS A 240 -12.07 -10.80 8.00
C HIS A 240 -11.98 -10.49 9.49
N PHE A 241 -12.90 -11.03 10.29
CA PHE A 241 -12.82 -11.03 11.75
C PHE A 241 -12.69 -12.47 12.23
N SER A 242 -11.55 -12.81 12.81
CA SER A 242 -11.29 -14.15 13.35
C SER A 242 -11.88 -14.34 14.74
N ASN A 243 -12.37 -15.56 15.02
CA ASN A 243 -12.76 -15.94 16.38
C ASN A 243 -11.52 -16.06 17.28
N ILE A 244 -11.64 -15.72 18.57
CA ILE A 244 -10.57 -15.86 19.60
C ILE A 244 -9.95 -17.27 19.65
N SER A 245 -10.70 -18.31 19.25
CA SER A 245 -10.25 -19.70 19.17
C SER A 245 -9.46 -20.07 17.89
N GLY A 246 -9.28 -19.14 16.95
CA GLY A 246 -8.73 -19.39 15.62
C GLY A 246 -9.62 -20.23 14.69
N ALA A 247 -10.83 -20.60 15.14
CA ALA A 247 -11.73 -21.50 14.42
C ALA A 247 -12.99 -20.75 13.97
N GLY A 248 -13.04 -20.41 12.67
CA GLY A 248 -14.12 -19.62 12.08
C GLY A 248 -13.97 -18.11 12.35
N GLY A 249 -15.02 -17.37 12.00
CA GLY A 249 -15.03 -15.91 11.96
C GLY A 249 -16.16 -15.40 11.07
N SER A 250 -16.08 -14.15 10.64
CA SER A 250 -17.01 -13.49 9.71
C SER A 250 -16.25 -12.59 8.74
N PHE A 251 -16.88 -12.22 7.62
CA PHE A 251 -16.35 -11.16 6.75
C PHE A 251 -17.26 -9.94 6.80
N THR A 252 -16.68 -8.75 6.72
CA THR A 252 -17.41 -7.49 6.64
C THR A 252 -16.86 -6.69 5.48
N LYS A 253 -17.73 -6.37 4.52
CA LYS A 253 -17.37 -5.56 3.35
C LYS A 253 -17.94 -4.16 3.47
N PHE A 254 -17.06 -3.18 3.45
CA PHE A 254 -17.39 -1.75 3.43
C PHE A 254 -17.24 -1.25 2.00
N VAL A 255 -18.27 -0.60 1.46
CA VAL A 255 -18.20 0.11 0.17
C VAL A 255 -18.57 1.56 0.42
N SER A 256 -17.64 2.47 0.16
CA SER A 256 -17.80 3.89 0.48
C SER A 256 -18.25 4.72 -0.71
N HIS A 257 -19.10 5.69 -0.42
CA HIS A 257 -19.75 6.60 -1.35
C HIS A 257 -19.61 8.05 -0.86
N GLY A 258 -18.46 8.36 -0.24
CA GLY A 258 -18.17 9.66 0.38
C GLY A 258 -18.78 9.75 1.78
N ASP A 259 -19.81 10.59 1.93
CA ASP A 259 -20.53 10.82 3.21
C ASP A 259 -21.29 9.58 3.72
N ARG A 260 -21.42 8.53 2.90
CA ARG A 260 -22.14 7.30 3.21
C ARG A 260 -21.30 6.06 2.91
N VAL A 261 -21.56 4.99 3.65
CA VAL A 261 -20.93 3.68 3.48
C VAL A 261 -22.00 2.59 3.51
N GLU A 262 -21.93 1.64 2.58
CA GLU A 262 -22.60 0.35 2.67
C GLU A 262 -21.73 -0.62 3.47
N ILE A 263 -22.27 -1.18 4.55
CA ILE A 263 -21.62 -2.24 5.36
C ILE A 263 -22.40 -3.53 5.12
N THR A 264 -21.79 -4.51 4.44
CA THR A 264 -22.38 -5.83 4.17
C THR A 264 -21.72 -6.88 5.06
N GLU A 265 -22.52 -7.52 5.93
CA GLU A 265 -22.04 -8.50 6.91
C GLU A 265 -22.24 -9.94 6.41
N TYR A 266 -21.21 -10.77 6.57
CA TYR A 266 -21.17 -12.19 6.19
C TYR A 266 -20.91 -13.03 7.44
N ASN A 267 -21.98 -13.39 8.15
CA ASN A 267 -21.91 -14.15 9.41
C ASN A 267 -21.43 -15.60 9.16
N GLY A 268 -20.21 -15.92 9.60
CA GLY A 268 -19.59 -17.23 9.40
C GLY A 268 -18.78 -17.30 8.10
N ASN A 269 -17.53 -17.79 8.14
CA ASN A 269 -16.63 -17.86 6.97
C ASN A 269 -17.28 -18.45 5.70
N ALA A 270 -18.13 -19.48 5.84
CA ALA A 270 -18.80 -20.14 4.71
C ALA A 270 -19.92 -19.30 4.03
N SER A 271 -20.23 -18.12 4.57
CA SER A 271 -21.23 -17.21 3.99
C SER A 271 -20.63 -16.27 2.94
N TYR A 272 -19.35 -15.91 3.04
CA TYR A 272 -18.65 -15.11 2.04
C TYR A 272 -18.23 -15.95 0.82
N PRO A 273 -18.29 -15.43 -0.43
CA PRO A 273 -18.88 -14.15 -0.85
C PRO A 273 -20.38 -14.22 -1.21
N GLN A 274 -20.98 -15.41 -1.19
CA GLN A 274 -22.25 -15.68 -1.90
C GLN A 274 -23.53 -15.45 -1.08
N ASN A 275 -23.45 -15.48 0.26
CA ASN A 275 -24.59 -15.51 1.17
C ASN A 275 -24.50 -14.39 2.24
N PRO A 276 -24.49 -13.09 1.85
CA PRO A 276 -24.49 -12.01 2.82
C PRO A 276 -25.72 -12.10 3.74
N SER A 277 -25.56 -11.77 5.01
CA SER A 277 -26.65 -11.84 5.99
C SER A 277 -27.50 -10.58 6.01
N VAL A 278 -26.86 -9.41 5.91
CA VAL A 278 -27.48 -8.10 6.05
C VAL A 278 -26.60 -7.03 5.41
N ARG A 279 -27.20 -5.97 4.88
CA ARG A 279 -26.52 -4.72 4.53
C ARG A 279 -27.09 -3.57 5.34
N TYR A 280 -26.22 -2.66 5.75
CA TYR A 280 -26.58 -1.37 6.34
C TYR A 280 -26.05 -0.24 5.46
N THR A 281 -26.84 0.80 5.25
CA THR A 281 -26.32 2.09 4.75
C THR A 281 -26.16 3.01 5.95
N VAL A 282 -24.95 3.54 6.15
CA VAL A 282 -24.61 4.39 7.30
C VAL A 282 -24.07 5.74 6.86
N GLU A 283 -24.25 6.77 7.69
CA GLU A 283 -23.59 8.07 7.54
C GLU A 283 -22.17 7.99 8.15
N ARG A 284 -21.13 8.32 7.37
CA ARG A 284 -19.71 8.11 7.76
C ARG A 284 -19.30 8.93 8.99
N ALA A 285 -19.93 10.09 9.19
CA ALA A 285 -19.56 11.07 10.22
C ALA A 285 -19.99 10.72 11.65
N ASP A 286 -21.04 9.91 11.85
CA ASP A 286 -21.58 9.55 13.18
C ASP A 286 -21.97 8.05 13.31
N GLY A 287 -21.74 7.27 12.26
CA GLY A 287 -22.11 5.85 12.19
C GLY A 287 -23.61 5.61 12.26
N LYS A 288 -24.47 6.60 12.02
CA LYS A 288 -25.93 6.42 12.08
C LYS A 288 -26.40 5.55 10.92
N VAL A 289 -27.07 4.44 11.24
CA VAL A 289 -27.75 3.59 10.27
C VAL A 289 -28.96 4.34 9.72
N VAL A 290 -29.01 4.55 8.41
CA VAL A 290 -30.14 5.17 7.70
C VAL A 290 -31.00 4.17 6.93
N GLU A 291 -30.45 3.00 6.59
CA GLU A 291 -31.16 1.92 5.91
C GLU A 291 -30.59 0.56 6.31
N MET A 292 -31.42 -0.48 6.29
CA MET A 292 -31.07 -1.86 6.63
C MET A 292 -31.81 -2.83 5.70
N GLU A 293 -31.06 -3.62 4.95
CA GLU A 293 -31.57 -4.73 4.13
C GLU A 293 -31.23 -6.06 4.80
N ASN A 294 -32.23 -6.88 5.15
CA ASN A 294 -31.97 -8.28 5.49
C ASN A 294 -31.77 -9.08 4.20
N LEU A 295 -30.63 -9.77 4.09
CA LEU A 295 -30.21 -10.49 2.89
C LEU A 295 -30.26 -12.02 3.04
N THR A 296 -30.55 -12.54 4.25
CA THR A 296 -30.88 -13.97 4.42
C THR A 296 -32.23 -14.32 3.76
N GLN A 297 -32.25 -15.44 3.02
CA GLN A 297 -33.42 -16.01 2.34
C GLN A 297 -33.93 -17.26 3.07
#